data_AF-A0A7W4YVD5-F1
#
_entry.id   AF-A0A7W4YVD5-F1
#
_cell.length_a   1.000
_cell.length_b   1.000
_cell.length_c   1.000
_cell.angle_alpha   90.00
_cell.angle_beta   90.00
_cell.angle_gamma   90.00
#
_symmetry.space_group_name_H-M   'P 1'
#
loop_
_entity.id
_entity.type
_entity.pdbx_description
1 polymer ?
#
loop_
_entity_poly.entity_id
_entity_poly.type
_entity_poly.pdbx_seq_one_letter_code
_entity_poly.pdbx_strand_id
1 'polypeptide(L)'
;MRDLRNDRMRRAGVREERLRATAGLRSSSTLSSWRGRSGRRYIVGVHPLNETELLDVIDAVILAVRRDRNGTGTVIDAAMAASEPAEHTRMRWLAKVQELGATELHIHRLAATDEDRRAIFEDLREDETQAS
;
A
#
# COMPACT_ATOMS: atom_id res chain seq x y z
N MET A 1 10.59 27.32 20.04
CA MET A 1 11.40 27.05 18.83
C MET A 1 11.07 25.61 18.43
N ARG A 2 10.20 25.41 17.43
CA ARG A 2 9.69 24.07 17.07
C ARG A 2 10.83 23.23 16.48
N ASP A 3 11.08 22.06 17.06
CA ASP A 3 12.14 21.14 16.66
C ASP A 3 11.93 20.63 15.22
N LEU A 4 12.65 21.24 14.27
CA LEU A 4 12.72 20.82 12.86
C LEU A 4 13.25 19.38 12.69
N ARG A 5 13.86 18.81 13.74
CA ARG A 5 14.36 17.44 13.77
C ARG A 5 13.22 16.41 13.91
N ASN A 6 12.22 16.70 14.75
CA ASN A 6 11.04 15.85 14.91
C ASN A 6 10.16 15.85 13.63
N ASP A 7 10.11 16.98 12.93
CA ASP A 7 9.36 17.11 11.67
C ASP A 7 10.04 16.36 10.49
N ARG A 8 11.38 16.21 10.52
CA ARG A 8 12.11 15.33 9.58
C ARG A 8 11.93 13.85 9.89
N MET A 9 11.85 13.47 11.17
CA MET A 9 11.61 12.09 11.56
C MET A 9 10.17 11.64 11.26
N ARG A 10 9.18 12.55 11.37
CA ARG A 10 7.81 12.35 10.84
C ARG A 10 7.75 12.23 9.31
N ARG A 11 8.77 12.70 8.57
CA ARG A 11 8.88 12.58 7.10
C ARG A 11 9.57 11.29 6.62
N ALA A 12 10.03 10.43 7.53
CA ALA A 12 10.72 9.17 7.22
C ALA A 12 9.79 7.94 7.22
N GLY A 13 8.48 8.13 7.32
CA GLY A 13 7.47 7.06 7.21
C GLY A 13 7.08 6.74 5.77
N VAL A 14 6.28 5.70 5.62
CA VAL A 14 5.70 5.31 4.33
C VAL A 14 4.75 6.40 3.88
N ARG A 15 4.90 6.91 2.66
CA ARG A 15 4.06 8.01 2.17
C ARG A 15 3.71 7.90 0.71
N GLU A 16 2.52 8.36 0.39
CA GLU A 16 2.08 8.45 -0.98
C GLU A 16 2.72 9.67 -1.68
N GLU A 17 3.17 9.47 -2.90
CA GLU A 17 3.71 10.50 -3.78
C GLU A 17 2.87 10.57 -5.06
N ARG A 18 2.37 11.76 -5.40
CA ARG A 18 1.59 11.96 -6.62
C ARG A 18 2.42 11.64 -7.86
N LEU A 19 1.88 10.79 -8.73
CA LEU A 19 2.39 10.58 -10.08
C LEU A 19 2.03 11.80 -10.93
N ARG A 20 3.05 12.58 -11.33
CA ARG A 20 2.86 13.83 -12.07
C ARG A 20 2.55 13.63 -13.56
N ALA A 21 2.72 12.41 -14.08
CA ALA A 21 2.46 12.09 -15.48
C ALA A 21 1.88 10.67 -15.60
N THR A 22 0.55 10.59 -15.68
CA THR A 22 -0.19 9.37 -16.08
C THR A 22 -0.73 9.48 -17.51
N ALA A 23 -0.54 10.63 -18.17
CA ALA A 23 -0.98 10.89 -19.53
C ALA A 23 -0.34 9.87 -20.48
N GLY A 24 -1.17 9.01 -21.07
CA GLY A 24 -0.74 7.98 -22.01
C GLY A 24 -0.80 6.55 -21.46
N LEU A 25 -0.92 6.35 -20.14
CA LEU A 25 -1.21 5.02 -19.62
C LEU A 25 -2.66 4.64 -19.91
N ARG A 26 -2.83 3.56 -20.67
CA ARG A 26 -4.12 2.93 -20.96
C ARG A 26 -4.32 1.78 -19.96
N SER A 27 -4.56 2.10 -18.69
CA SER A 27 -4.99 1.14 -17.68
C SER A 27 -6.41 1.47 -17.23
N SER A 28 -7.22 0.44 -16.95
CA SER A 28 -8.55 0.61 -16.35
C SER A 28 -8.46 1.18 -14.93
N SER A 29 -7.37 0.89 -14.22
CA SER A 29 -7.10 1.36 -12.86
C SER A 29 -6.25 2.63 -12.84
N THR A 30 -6.53 3.52 -11.90
CA THR A 30 -5.66 4.67 -11.62
C THR A 30 -4.35 4.18 -10.99
N LEU A 31 -3.25 4.92 -11.22
CA LEU A 31 -1.96 4.61 -10.60
C LEU A 31 -1.64 5.58 -9.48
N SER A 32 -1.00 5.06 -8.43
CA SER A 32 -0.37 5.85 -7.39
C SER A 32 1.09 5.42 -7.19
N SER A 33 1.83 6.17 -6.39
CA SER A 33 3.18 5.84 -6.00
C SER A 33 3.38 5.97 -4.51
N TRP A 34 4.10 5.04 -3.91
CA TRP A 34 4.48 5.08 -2.51
C TRP A 34 6.00 5.18 -2.38
N ARG A 35 6.46 5.97 -1.43
CA ARG A 35 7.83 5.89 -0.95
C ARG A 35 7.86 5.11 0.34
N GLY A 36 8.62 4.01 0.36
CA GLY A 36 8.82 3.21 1.57
C GLY A 36 9.86 3.82 2.52
N ARG A 37 10.09 3.16 3.66
CA ARG A 37 11.01 3.61 4.71
C ARG A 37 12.45 3.74 4.24
N SER A 38 12.87 2.90 3.29
CA SER A 38 14.16 2.92 2.61
C SER A 38 14.35 4.14 1.71
N GLY A 39 13.27 4.87 1.42
CA GLY A 39 13.25 5.95 0.46
C GLY A 39 13.07 5.49 -0.99
N ARG A 40 12.99 4.19 -1.27
CA ARG A 40 12.66 3.64 -2.59
C ARG A 40 11.22 3.94 -2.95
N ARG A 41 10.96 4.08 -4.26
CA ARG A 41 9.65 4.39 -4.82
C ARG A 41 9.04 3.15 -5.45
N TYR A 42 7.77 2.91 -5.16
CA TYR A 42 6.98 1.79 -5.65
C TYR A 42 5.74 2.31 -6.37
N ILE A 43 5.44 1.75 -7.54
CA ILE A 43 4.24 2.09 -8.33
C ILE A 43 3.16 1.06 -8.04
N VAL A 44 1.93 1.51 -7.84
CA VAL A 44 0.79 0.65 -7.50
C VAL A 44 -0.40 0.99 -8.37
N GLY A 45 -1.18 -0.03 -8.73
CA GLY A 45 -2.56 0.16 -9.19
C GLY A 45 -3.47 0.42 -8.01
N VAL A 46 -4.46 1.30 -8.18
CA VAL A 46 -5.49 1.59 -7.18
C VAL A 46 -6.78 0.89 -7.58
N HIS A 47 -7.32 0.11 -6.65
CA HIS A 47 -8.46 -0.78 -6.84
C HIS A 47 -9.48 -0.56 -5.73
N PRO A 48 -10.79 -0.77 -5.99
CA PRO A 48 -11.80 -0.73 -4.95
C PRO A 48 -11.52 -1.78 -3.85
N LEU A 49 -11.89 -1.45 -2.61
CA LEU A 49 -11.80 -2.39 -1.49
C LEU A 49 -12.93 -3.41 -1.56
N ASN A 50 -12.74 -4.50 -2.30
CA ASN A 50 -13.70 -5.60 -2.40
C ASN A 50 -13.01 -6.96 -2.54
N GLU A 51 -13.81 -8.02 -2.41
CA GLU A 51 -13.35 -9.41 -2.46
C GLU A 51 -12.80 -9.80 -3.84
N THR A 52 -13.50 -9.46 -4.92
CA THR A 52 -13.10 -9.81 -6.29
C THR A 52 -11.70 -9.33 -6.62
N GLU A 53 -11.42 -8.05 -6.36
CA GLU A 53 -10.09 -7.47 -6.58
C GLU A 53 -9.01 -8.12 -5.70
N LEU A 54 -9.35 -8.53 -4.48
CA LEU A 54 -8.39 -9.15 -3.58
C LEU A 54 -8.05 -10.60 -3.98
N LEU A 55 -9.06 -11.37 -4.39
CA LEU A 55 -8.90 -12.78 -4.71
C LEU A 55 -8.21 -12.99 -6.07
N ASP A 56 -8.44 -12.11 -7.05
CA ASP A 56 -7.80 -12.15 -8.37
C ASP A 56 -6.31 -11.81 -8.35
N VAL A 57 -5.80 -11.30 -7.22
CA VAL A 57 -4.40 -10.89 -7.09
C VAL A 57 -3.52 -12.05 -6.67
N ILE A 58 -2.53 -12.33 -7.49
CA ILE A 58 -1.40 -13.22 -7.20
C ILE A 58 -0.10 -12.46 -7.41
N ASP A 59 0.96 -12.96 -6.79
CA ASP A 59 2.31 -12.44 -6.96
C ASP A 59 2.49 -10.93 -6.78
N ALA A 60 1.90 -10.40 -5.70
CA ALA A 60 1.85 -8.97 -5.44
C ALA A 60 2.08 -8.61 -3.97
N VAL A 61 2.41 -7.33 -3.75
CA VAL A 61 2.26 -6.68 -2.44
C VAL A 61 0.99 -5.84 -2.49
N ILE A 62 0.14 -6.00 -1.48
CA ILE A 62 -1.15 -5.33 -1.37
C ILE A 62 -1.11 -4.41 -0.16
N LEU A 63 -1.45 -3.13 -0.34
CA LEU A 63 -1.64 -2.18 0.75
C LEU A 63 -3.13 -1.88 0.89
N ALA A 64 -3.65 -2.00 2.10
CA ALA A 64 -4.95 -1.45 2.46
C ALA A 64 -4.77 0.03 2.80
N VAL A 65 -5.44 0.90 2.06
CA VAL A 65 -5.23 2.35 2.16
C VAL A 65 -6.52 3.02 2.59
N ARG A 66 -6.40 3.94 3.55
CA ARG A 66 -7.45 4.90 3.87
C ARG A 66 -7.17 6.20 3.13
N ARG A 67 -8.13 6.65 2.33
CA ARG A 67 -8.10 7.92 1.64
C ARG A 67 -8.73 9.00 2.51
N ASP A 68 -7.99 10.07 2.79
CA ASP A 68 -8.57 11.23 3.47
C ASP A 68 -9.37 12.15 2.52
N ARG A 69 -10.07 13.14 3.09
CA ARG A 69 -10.84 14.14 2.33
C ARG A 69 -10.01 15.02 1.38
N ASN A 70 -8.70 15.08 1.58
CA ASN A 70 -7.77 15.82 0.72
C ASN A 70 -7.22 14.95 -0.42
N GLY A 71 -7.63 13.68 -0.49
CA GLY A 71 -7.16 12.70 -1.45
C GLY A 71 -5.78 12.12 -1.13
N THR A 72 -5.29 12.24 0.11
CA THR A 72 -4.02 11.65 0.56
C THR A 72 -4.28 10.27 1.15
N GLY A 73 -3.54 9.26 0.68
CA GLY A 73 -3.60 7.90 1.20
C GLY A 73 -2.74 7.72 2.44
N THR A 74 -3.22 6.92 3.40
CA THR A 74 -2.44 6.39 4.52
C THR A 74 -2.53 4.87 4.49
N VAL A 75 -1.39 4.18 4.61
CA VAL A 75 -1.38 2.71 4.72
C VAL A 75 -1.93 2.32 6.09
N ILE A 76 -2.96 1.49 6.10
CA ILE A 76 -3.57 0.94 7.32
C ILE A 76 -2.94 -0.41 7.66
N ASP A 77 -2.75 -1.25 6.65
CA ASP A 77 -2.10 -2.55 6.77
C ASP A 77 -1.59 -2.99 5.39
N ALA A 78 -0.75 -4.02 5.37
CA ALA A 78 -0.23 -4.61 4.15
C ALA A 78 -0.37 -6.13 4.18
N ALA A 79 -0.41 -6.74 3.01
CA ALA A 79 -0.37 -8.18 2.82
C ALA A 79 0.50 -8.56 1.61
N MET A 80 1.01 -9.79 1.61
CA MET A 80 1.60 -10.39 0.42
C MET A 80 0.61 -11.36 -0.19
N ALA A 81 0.39 -11.23 -1.49
CA ALA A 81 -0.26 -12.24 -2.30
C ALA A 81 0.79 -13.26 -2.75
N ALA A 82 0.72 -14.48 -2.20
CA ALA A 82 1.44 -15.63 -2.73
C ALA A 82 0.87 -16.06 -4.09
N SER A 83 1.60 -16.94 -4.79
CA SER A 83 1.18 -17.52 -6.07
C SER A 83 -0.08 -18.40 -5.93
N GLU A 84 -0.25 -19.02 -4.77
CA GLU A 84 -1.46 -19.79 -4.42
C GLU A 84 -2.40 -18.96 -3.51
N PRO A 85 -3.71 -18.95 -3.79
CA PRO A 85 -4.67 -18.19 -3.02
C PRO A 85 -4.95 -18.84 -1.65
N ALA A 86 -4.43 -18.22 -0.58
CA ALA A 86 -4.88 -18.50 0.79
C ALA A 86 -6.18 -17.72 1.09
N GLU A 87 -7.27 -18.07 0.40
CA GLU A 87 -8.54 -17.34 0.37
C GLU A 87 -9.05 -16.96 1.77
N HIS A 88 -9.12 -17.93 2.68
CA HIS A 88 -9.58 -17.68 4.06
C HIS A 88 -8.73 -16.65 4.81
N THR A 89 -7.41 -16.65 4.62
CA THR A 89 -6.50 -15.69 5.26
C THR A 89 -6.70 -14.30 4.64
N ARG A 90 -6.88 -14.22 3.32
CA ARG A 90 -7.16 -12.96 2.61
C ARG A 90 -8.50 -12.36 3.03
N MET A 91 -9.55 -13.16 3.16
CA MET A 91 -10.86 -12.69 3.59
C MET A 91 -10.86 -12.17 5.02
N ARG A 92 -10.15 -12.85 5.93
CA ARG A 92 -9.96 -12.36 7.31
C ARG A 92 -9.18 -11.04 7.34
N TRP A 93 -8.13 -10.93 6.55
CA TRP A 93 -7.37 -9.68 6.43
C TRP A 93 -8.24 -8.56 5.86
N LEU A 94 -9.04 -8.83 4.83
CA LEU A 94 -9.96 -7.88 4.21
C LEU A 94 -10.98 -7.33 5.22
N ALA A 95 -11.61 -8.21 6.01
CA ALA A 95 -12.53 -7.82 7.05
C ALA A 95 -11.84 -6.92 8.11
N LYS A 96 -10.65 -7.31 8.58
CA LYS A 96 -9.84 -6.52 9.52
C LYS A 96 -9.58 -5.11 8.98
N VAL A 97 -9.12 -4.97 7.73
CA VAL A 97 -8.76 -3.64 7.21
C VAL A 97 -9.98 -2.77 6.91
N GLN A 98 -11.14 -3.38 6.59
CA GLN A 98 -12.41 -2.65 6.49
C GLN A 98 -12.81 -2.07 7.85
N GLU A 99 -12.71 -2.84 8.93
CA GLU A 99 -12.99 -2.37 10.30
C GLU A 99 -12.05 -1.23 10.73
N LEU A 100 -10.80 -1.26 10.27
CA LEU A 100 -9.81 -0.19 10.50
C LEU A 100 -10.00 1.05 9.59
N GLY A 101 -10.98 1.01 8.70
CA GLY A 101 -11.38 2.12 7.85
C GLY A 101 -10.57 2.28 6.56
N ALA A 102 -9.99 1.19 6.04
CA ALA A 102 -9.47 1.20 4.67
C ALA A 102 -10.61 1.48 3.68
N THR A 103 -10.29 2.17 2.59
CA THR A 103 -11.26 2.58 1.55
C THR A 103 -10.93 1.99 0.18
N GLU A 104 -9.68 1.57 -0.03
CA GLU A 104 -9.18 1.08 -1.31
C GLU A 104 -7.97 0.16 -1.13
N LEU A 105 -7.63 -0.57 -2.20
CA LEU A 105 -6.47 -1.45 -2.29
C LEU A 105 -5.44 -0.85 -3.25
N HIS A 106 -4.18 -0.82 -2.83
CA HIS A 106 -3.05 -0.43 -3.66
C HIS A 106 -2.16 -1.64 -3.92
N ILE A 107 -2.07 -2.06 -5.18
CA ILE A 107 -1.46 -3.34 -5.54
C ILE A 107 -0.17 -3.11 -6.35
N HIS A 108 0.95 -3.60 -5.83
CA HIS A 108 2.26 -3.60 -6.48
C HIS A 108 2.54 -4.98 -7.11
N ARG A 109 2.70 -5.02 -8.44
CA ARG A 109 2.93 -6.26 -9.22
C ARG A 109 4.27 -6.32 -9.96
N LEU A 110 5.20 -5.40 -9.68
CA LEU A 110 6.45 -5.27 -10.44
C LEU A 110 7.65 -6.01 -9.82
N ALA A 111 7.41 -6.73 -8.71
CA ALA A 111 8.44 -7.52 -8.05
C ALA A 111 8.67 -8.83 -8.82
N ALA A 112 9.93 -9.14 -9.13
CA ALA A 112 10.27 -10.32 -9.93
C ALA A 112 10.32 -11.61 -9.10
N THR A 113 10.63 -11.49 -7.81
CA THR A 113 10.86 -12.63 -6.92
C THR A 113 10.09 -12.51 -5.60
N ASP A 114 9.94 -13.62 -4.88
CA ASP A 114 9.37 -13.65 -3.53
C ASP A 114 10.19 -12.83 -2.53
N GLU A 115 11.52 -12.84 -2.70
CA GLU A 115 12.44 -12.05 -1.89
C GLU A 115 12.26 -10.55 -2.14
N ASP A 116 12.13 -10.14 -3.41
CA ASP A 116 11.81 -8.75 -3.77
C ASP A 116 10.47 -8.35 -3.17
N ARG A 117 9.43 -9.19 -3.29
CA ARG A 117 8.12 -8.93 -2.68
C ARG A 117 8.23 -8.77 -1.17
N ARG A 118 9.00 -9.63 -0.49
CA ARG A 118 9.22 -9.52 0.95
C ARG A 118 9.90 -8.22 1.31
N ALA A 119 10.98 -7.85 0.62
CA ALA A 119 11.69 -6.61 0.87
C ALA A 119 10.78 -5.37 0.66
N ILE A 120 9.93 -5.40 -0.36
CA ILE A 120 8.97 -4.33 -0.66
C ILE A 120 7.87 -4.27 0.41
N PHE A 121 7.32 -5.42 0.80
CA PHE A 121 6.33 -5.52 1.87
C PHE A 121 6.87 -4.95 3.19
N GLU A 122 8.08 -5.34 3.57
CA GLU A 122 8.75 -4.80 4.75
C GLU A 122 8.99 -3.30 4.62
N ASP A 123 9.31 -2.78 3.45
CA ASP A 123 9.56 -1.36 3.26
C ASP A 123 8.29 -0.49 3.28
N LEU A 124 7.14 -1.09 2.95
CA LEU A 124 5.84 -0.40 2.77
C LEU A 124 4.84 -0.63 3.90
N ARG A 125 5.09 -1.56 4.82
CA ARG A 125 4.28 -1.65 6.04
C ARG A 125 4.64 -0.52 7.00
N GLU A 126 3.63 0.15 7.53
CA GLU A 126 3.82 1.02 8.69
C GLU A 126 4.18 0.15 9.90
N ASP A 127 5.10 0.61 10.74
CA ASP A 127 5.37 -0.06 12.02
C ASP A 127 4.17 0.22 12.95
N GLU A 128 3.71 -0.77 13.71
CA GLU A 128 2.60 -0.64 14.69
C GLU A 128 2.85 0.46 15.76
N THR A 129 4.03 1.07 15.79
CA THR A 129 4.47 2.06 16.79
C THR A 129 3.87 3.48 16.63
N GLN A 130 2.81 3.67 15.83
CA GLN A 130 2.12 4.97 15.70
C GLN A 130 0.79 5.09 16.46
N ALA A 131 0.42 4.10 17.29
CA ALA A 131 -0.71 4.20 18.22
C ALA A 131 -0.21 4.23 19.67
N SER A 132 0.23 5.40 20.14
CA SER A 132 0.37 5.71 21.58
C SER A 132 0.12 7.19 21.82
#